data_AF-A0A9Q9IKK7-F1
#
_entry.id   AF-A0A9Q9IKK7-F1
#
_cell.length_a   1.000
_cell.length_b   1.000
_cell.length_c   1.000
_cell.angle_alpha   90.00
_cell.angle_beta   90.00
_cell.angle_gamma   90.00
#
_symmetry.space_group_name_H-M   'P 1'
#
loop_
_entity.id
_entity.type
_entity.pdbx_description
1 polymer ?
#
loop_
_entity_poly.entity_id
_entity_poly.type
_entity_poly.pdbx_seq_one_letter_code
_entity_poly.pdbx_strand_id
1 'polypeptide(L)'
;MTLVTVAATVTSAGASTYGDVGNLSYNVGSTVYVAAQDGSGAKVLATDVVGKGAWSPDGSRFAYLSTDGSIKTVRYDGGPALTLTDPYYGTVTDPTWNATGDLIYYESNRQLKSTSSDGTFYVDYLGGNPESQHVDVNPSVSLYGDVIFEREGAIYKWEEGGFYHVKLIDDGTNPDFAPDGERFVYLAAGDLWIADIDGGNRVQLTTGGDATDPAYAPDGESVVYATTGAVIKRVDVASKQVSTVKSGGTTPVLQGLQRDAVNRVWGNDGTETAIATSQRNFGDGDANAVVLSRSDTYLDALVGSALAVNEHAPLLITKPGNTVEARVLAEIKRVLGSTGTIYLLGGTLALPQGIQTQLKNLGYQVTRLWGATHFETAIAIDQQITGGETPAAAIVTTGANYYDALAAGAAAGANPGTVIVLTDGEEMPDVSADYLNHLNPDYENGGTLIVTAGGPGDTALLQADLDWPNGSPYYPLVGDNEMDTAIALASFFFAAPFNVALSTNRGWQDALTGGAMIGGTYGPLLLTDPDQLYGPVAQYLSEGSGSIHEAVMLGGYLALPDALIAPIGDSICVAGHYDYNPHDAAAAGRSAKRSLAAKRTTTSVPGVNKATPKLYK
;
A
#
# COMPACT_ATOMS: atom_id res chain seq x y z
N MET A 1 -12.82 4.45 15.01
CA MET A 1 -11.61 4.48 14.15
C MET A 1 -10.76 5.66 14.58
N THR A 2 -9.78 5.41 15.44
CA THR A 2 -8.78 6.42 15.81
C THR A 2 -7.54 6.03 15.00
N LEU A 3 -7.21 6.81 13.97
CA LEU A 3 -5.94 6.67 13.25
C LEU A 3 -4.80 6.72 14.27
N VAL A 4 -4.17 5.58 14.55
CA VAL A 4 -2.92 5.53 15.29
C VAL A 4 -1.84 6.07 14.36
N THR A 5 -1.63 7.37 14.41
CA THR A 5 -0.49 8.01 13.74
C THR A 5 0.73 7.64 14.56
N VAL A 6 1.55 6.71 14.07
CA VAL A 6 2.89 6.47 14.63
C VAL A 6 3.73 7.69 14.27
N ALA A 7 3.76 8.67 15.17
CA ALA A 7 4.63 9.83 15.02
C ALA A 7 6.08 9.38 15.24
N ALA A 8 6.82 9.18 14.15
CA ALA A 8 8.27 9.00 14.20
C ALA A 8 8.91 10.32 14.69
N THR A 9 9.37 10.35 15.93
CA THR A 9 10.17 11.47 16.45
C THR A 9 11.61 11.35 15.93
N VAL A 10 11.95 12.10 14.89
CA VAL A 10 13.34 12.28 14.44
C VAL A 10 13.98 13.39 15.27
N THR A 11 15.04 13.08 16.01
CA THR A 11 15.99 14.08 16.49
C THR A 11 17.42 13.63 16.21
N SER A 12 18.01 14.18 15.16
CA SER A 12 19.43 14.59 15.11
C SER A 12 19.70 15.32 13.81
N ALA A 13 20.55 16.34 13.88
CA ALA A 13 20.90 17.26 12.81
C ALA A 13 21.31 16.58 11.48
N GLY A 14 20.71 17.03 10.37
CA GLY A 14 21.33 17.02 9.03
C GLY A 14 21.32 15.73 8.22
N ALA A 15 20.35 14.84 8.39
CA ALA A 15 19.96 13.92 7.31
C ALA A 15 18.75 14.55 6.62
N SER A 16 18.83 14.85 5.33
CA SER A 16 17.65 15.32 4.59
C SER A 16 16.59 14.23 4.69
N THR A 17 15.42 14.58 5.21
CA THR A 17 14.18 13.80 5.03
C THR A 17 13.72 13.77 3.57
N TYR A 18 14.54 14.32 2.69
CA TYR A 18 14.33 14.52 1.27
C TYR A 18 15.36 13.62 0.58
N GLY A 19 14.88 12.66 -0.22
CA GLY A 19 15.69 11.56 -0.74
C GLY A 19 16.93 12.02 -1.53
N ASP A 20 17.90 11.13 -1.68
CA ASP A 20 19.08 11.40 -2.51
C ASP A 20 18.64 11.79 -3.94
N VAL A 21 19.40 12.67 -4.59
CA VAL A 21 19.10 13.03 -5.98
C VAL A 21 19.68 11.98 -6.92
N GLY A 22 18.80 11.35 -7.69
CA GLY A 22 19.13 10.37 -8.71
C GLY A 22 19.46 10.99 -10.07
N ASN A 23 19.00 10.33 -11.13
CA ASN A 23 19.25 10.75 -12.49
C ASN A 23 18.41 11.97 -12.93
N LEU A 24 18.85 12.63 -13.99
CA LEU A 24 18.07 13.63 -14.70
C LEU A 24 17.26 12.95 -15.81
N SER A 25 15.95 13.17 -15.84
CA SER A 25 15.11 12.88 -17.01
C SER A 25 14.85 14.13 -17.82
N TYR A 26 14.78 14.02 -19.15
CA TYR A 26 14.42 15.12 -20.04
C TYR A 26 13.88 14.62 -21.39
N ASN A 27 13.14 15.48 -22.08
CA ASN A 27 12.55 15.14 -23.38
C ASN A 27 13.40 15.62 -24.55
N VAL A 28 13.44 14.82 -25.62
CA VAL A 28 13.86 15.25 -26.96
C VAL A 28 12.79 14.80 -27.94
N GLY A 29 11.97 15.74 -28.42
CA GLY A 29 10.76 15.40 -29.15
C GLY A 29 9.81 14.60 -28.25
N SER A 30 9.31 13.46 -28.73
CA SER A 30 8.42 12.56 -27.98
C SER A 30 9.14 11.43 -27.24
N THR A 31 10.45 11.60 -26.96
CA THR A 31 11.27 10.60 -26.28
C THR A 31 11.80 11.15 -24.97
N VAL A 32 11.60 10.42 -23.88
CA VAL A 32 12.22 10.71 -22.58
C VAL A 32 13.57 10.00 -22.52
N TYR A 33 14.59 10.74 -22.11
CA TYR A 33 15.91 10.22 -21.79
C TYR A 33 16.14 10.29 -20.28
N VAL A 34 16.84 9.30 -19.73
CA VAL A 34 17.43 9.34 -18.39
C VAL A 34 18.94 9.43 -18.52
N ALA A 35 19.57 10.36 -17.81
CA ALA A 35 21.00 10.61 -17.83
C ALA A 35 21.52 10.87 -16.41
N ALA A 36 22.84 10.82 -16.22
CA ALA A 36 23.45 11.35 -14.99
C ALA A 36 23.05 12.83 -14.79
N GLN A 37 23.17 13.35 -13.56
CA GLN A 37 22.77 14.73 -13.24
C GLN A 37 23.48 15.81 -14.07
N ASP A 38 24.65 15.49 -14.62
CA ASP A 38 25.42 16.36 -15.53
C ASP A 38 25.00 16.23 -17.00
N GLY A 39 23.95 15.44 -17.29
CA GLY A 39 23.44 15.16 -18.63
C GLY A 39 24.21 14.12 -19.43
N SER A 40 25.22 13.46 -18.84
CA SER A 40 26.01 12.42 -19.50
C SER A 40 25.35 11.04 -19.45
N GLY A 41 25.77 10.12 -20.33
CA GLY A 41 25.33 8.72 -20.28
C GLY A 41 23.83 8.48 -20.59
N ALA A 42 23.20 9.37 -21.35
CA ALA A 42 21.77 9.32 -21.63
C ALA A 42 21.32 8.00 -22.28
N LYS A 43 20.25 7.40 -21.73
CA LYS A 43 19.53 6.24 -22.26
C LYS A 43 18.06 6.59 -22.50
N VAL A 44 17.42 5.93 -23.45
CA VAL A 44 15.97 6.08 -23.69
C VAL A 44 15.19 5.41 -22.57
N LEU A 45 14.19 6.09 -22.03
CA LEU A 45 13.27 5.57 -21.02
C LEU A 45 11.92 5.18 -21.64
N ALA A 46 11.32 6.10 -22.39
CA ALA A 46 10.02 5.94 -23.03
C ALA A 46 10.00 6.65 -24.39
N THR A 47 9.22 6.10 -25.33
CA THR A 47 9.05 6.62 -26.69
C THR A 47 7.56 6.70 -26.98
N ASP A 48 7.00 7.91 -27.03
CA ASP A 48 5.55 8.23 -27.10
C ASP A 48 5.13 9.30 -26.08
N VAL A 49 6.05 10.13 -25.60
CA VAL A 49 5.75 11.09 -24.52
C VAL A 49 5.29 12.44 -25.06
N VAL A 50 4.34 13.06 -24.36
CA VAL A 50 3.87 14.42 -24.57
C VAL A 50 4.01 15.19 -23.26
N GLY A 51 4.55 16.41 -23.29
CA GLY A 51 4.62 17.27 -22.11
C GLY A 51 5.61 16.81 -21.02
N LYS A 52 5.43 17.34 -19.80
CA LYS A 52 6.25 17.04 -18.62
C LYS A 52 5.79 15.71 -17.98
N GLY A 53 6.73 14.90 -17.53
CA GLY A 53 6.46 13.72 -16.69
C GLY A 53 6.97 13.92 -15.26
N ALA A 54 6.78 12.93 -14.40
CA ALA A 54 7.16 13.00 -12.99
C ALA A 54 7.68 11.65 -12.47
N TRP A 55 8.69 11.68 -11.61
CA TRP A 55 9.18 10.49 -10.89
C TRP A 55 8.34 10.23 -9.65
N SER A 56 8.16 8.95 -9.32
CA SER A 56 7.70 8.54 -7.99
C SER A 56 8.69 9.01 -6.92
N PRO A 57 8.26 9.16 -5.65
CA PRO A 57 9.13 9.66 -4.57
C PRO A 57 10.43 8.84 -4.37
N ASP A 58 10.35 7.54 -4.56
CA ASP A 58 11.47 6.57 -4.53
C ASP A 58 12.26 6.50 -5.85
N GLY A 59 11.78 7.19 -6.89
CA GLY A 59 12.36 7.21 -8.23
C GLY A 59 12.22 5.92 -9.01
N SER A 60 11.45 4.97 -8.53
CA SER A 60 11.38 3.64 -9.10
C SER A 60 10.51 3.59 -10.37
N ARG A 61 9.54 4.52 -10.51
CA ARG A 61 8.70 4.69 -11.70
C ARG A 61 8.65 6.15 -12.19
N PHE A 62 8.50 6.31 -13.50
CA PHE A 62 8.26 7.59 -14.16
C PHE A 62 6.86 7.62 -14.78
N ALA A 63 6.04 8.57 -14.36
CA ALA A 63 4.72 8.84 -14.92
C ALA A 63 4.82 9.84 -16.08
N TYR A 64 4.08 9.60 -17.14
CA TYR A 64 4.08 10.46 -18.31
C TYR A 64 2.76 10.39 -19.08
N LEU A 65 2.47 11.46 -19.83
CA LEU A 65 1.38 11.47 -20.81
C LEU A 65 1.86 10.84 -22.11
N SER A 66 1.16 9.81 -22.56
CA SER A 66 1.41 9.13 -23.83
C SER A 66 0.72 9.83 -25.00
N THR A 67 1.26 9.70 -26.21
CA THR A 67 0.68 10.24 -27.46
C THR A 67 -0.71 9.69 -27.79
N ASP A 68 -1.12 8.57 -27.17
CA ASP A 68 -2.49 8.04 -27.24
C ASP A 68 -3.49 8.73 -26.30
N GLY A 69 -3.03 9.67 -25.46
CA GLY A 69 -3.85 10.44 -24.52
C GLY A 69 -3.99 9.81 -23.12
N SER A 70 -3.35 8.66 -22.87
CA SER A 70 -3.35 8.02 -21.55
C SER A 70 -2.18 8.45 -20.67
N ILE A 71 -2.35 8.43 -19.35
CA ILE A 71 -1.25 8.43 -18.41
C ILE A 71 -0.68 7.02 -18.31
N LYS A 72 0.64 6.92 -18.40
CA LYS A 72 1.39 5.68 -18.25
C LYS A 72 2.50 5.84 -17.23
N THR A 73 2.92 4.73 -16.64
CA THR A 73 4.15 4.65 -15.83
C THR A 73 5.11 3.61 -16.38
N VAL A 74 6.40 3.90 -16.33
CA VAL A 74 7.49 2.98 -16.73
C VAL A 74 8.54 2.89 -15.62
N ARG A 75 9.19 1.75 -15.46
CA ARG A 75 10.26 1.58 -14.47
C ARG A 75 11.49 2.39 -14.83
N TYR A 76 12.29 2.78 -13.83
CA TYR A 76 13.51 3.58 -14.00
C TYR A 76 14.56 2.95 -14.96
N ASP A 77 14.51 1.64 -15.13
CA ASP A 77 15.37 0.86 -16.02
C ASP A 77 14.75 0.61 -17.41
N GLY A 78 13.47 0.95 -17.60
CA GLY A 78 12.72 0.79 -18.85
C GLY A 78 11.67 -0.33 -18.76
N GLY A 79 11.39 -0.98 -19.89
CA GLY A 79 10.45 -2.10 -19.94
C GLY A 79 9.02 -1.69 -20.33
N PRO A 80 8.04 -2.60 -20.18
CA PRO A 80 6.66 -2.32 -20.55
C PRO A 80 6.08 -1.22 -19.67
N ALA A 81 5.43 -0.25 -20.32
CA ALA A 81 4.70 0.79 -19.63
C ALA A 81 3.35 0.25 -19.14
N LEU A 82 2.95 0.66 -17.94
CA LEU A 82 1.65 0.39 -17.36
C LEU A 82 0.71 1.55 -17.69
N THR A 83 -0.45 1.25 -18.26
CA THR A 83 -1.48 2.26 -18.57
C THR A 83 -2.37 2.47 -17.36
N LEU A 84 -2.46 3.71 -16.87
CA LEU A 84 -3.21 4.06 -15.65
C LEU A 84 -4.57 4.70 -15.93
N THR A 85 -4.80 5.21 -17.14
CA THR A 85 -6.06 5.86 -17.52
C THR A 85 -6.51 5.39 -18.90
N ASP A 86 -7.82 5.25 -19.11
CA ASP A 86 -8.36 4.97 -20.44
C ASP A 86 -8.25 6.23 -21.33
N PRO A 87 -7.67 6.13 -22.54
CA PRO A 87 -7.55 7.24 -23.48
C PRO A 87 -8.89 7.84 -23.94
N TYR A 88 -10.02 7.18 -23.67
CA TYR A 88 -11.36 7.65 -24.04
C TYR A 88 -11.85 8.85 -23.21
N TYR A 89 -11.31 9.10 -22.01
CA TYR A 89 -11.85 10.10 -21.06
C TYR A 89 -11.45 11.56 -21.31
N GLY A 90 -10.89 11.88 -22.49
CA GLY A 90 -10.50 13.24 -22.89
C GLY A 90 -8.99 13.49 -22.78
N THR A 91 -8.52 14.66 -23.20
CA THR A 91 -7.11 15.03 -23.06
C THR A 91 -6.72 15.02 -21.59
N VAL A 92 -5.64 14.33 -21.27
CA VAL A 92 -5.02 14.32 -19.96
C VAL A 92 -3.70 15.09 -20.04
N THR A 93 -3.31 15.88 -19.04
CA THR A 93 -1.97 16.49 -18.97
C THR A 93 -1.37 16.46 -17.57
N ASP A 94 -0.05 16.68 -17.53
CA ASP A 94 0.74 17.05 -16.34
C ASP A 94 0.62 16.08 -15.15
N PRO A 95 0.97 14.80 -15.33
CA PRO A 95 0.95 13.83 -14.24
C PRO A 95 1.97 14.20 -13.16
N THR A 96 1.57 14.08 -11.90
CA THR A 96 2.44 14.21 -10.72
C THR A 96 2.07 13.19 -9.66
N TRP A 97 3.03 12.73 -8.87
CA TRP A 97 2.82 11.77 -7.81
C TRP A 97 2.46 12.49 -6.51
N ASN A 98 1.66 11.87 -5.62
CA ASN A 98 1.70 12.27 -4.21
C ASN A 98 2.98 11.77 -3.53
N ALA A 99 3.19 12.25 -2.32
CA ALA A 99 4.33 11.90 -1.49
C ALA A 99 4.41 10.44 -1.06
N THR A 100 3.28 9.72 -1.04
CA THR A 100 3.20 8.28 -0.70
C THR A 100 3.24 7.38 -1.93
N GLY A 101 3.27 7.96 -3.13
CA GLY A 101 3.43 7.25 -4.39
C GLY A 101 2.27 6.34 -4.81
N ASP A 102 1.18 6.28 -4.04
CA ASP A 102 -0.01 5.49 -4.34
C ASP A 102 -0.94 6.16 -5.36
N LEU A 103 -0.87 7.48 -5.51
CA LEU A 103 -1.72 8.25 -6.43
C LEU A 103 -0.93 9.09 -7.43
N ILE A 104 -1.48 9.16 -8.64
CA ILE A 104 -1.09 10.11 -9.68
C ILE A 104 -2.19 11.15 -9.84
N TYR A 105 -1.84 12.42 -9.70
CA TYR A 105 -2.69 13.58 -9.98
C TYR A 105 -2.43 14.08 -11.40
N TYR A 106 -3.48 14.48 -12.09
CA TYR A 106 -3.40 14.95 -13.47
C TYR A 106 -4.59 15.86 -13.82
N GLU A 107 -4.46 16.65 -14.89
CA GLU A 107 -5.57 17.39 -15.47
C GLU A 107 -6.35 16.49 -16.43
N SER A 108 -7.68 16.50 -16.34
CA SER A 108 -8.55 15.92 -17.36
C SER A 108 -9.89 16.62 -17.38
N ASN A 109 -10.37 16.96 -18.58
CA ASN A 109 -11.63 17.69 -18.76
C ASN A 109 -11.70 18.99 -17.94
N ARG A 110 -10.57 19.71 -17.89
CA ARG A 110 -10.35 21.02 -17.25
C ARG A 110 -10.32 20.98 -15.72
N GLN A 111 -10.17 19.80 -15.13
CA GLN A 111 -10.20 19.60 -13.68
C GLN A 111 -9.07 18.66 -13.26
N LEU A 112 -8.60 18.82 -12.03
CA LEU A 112 -7.68 17.88 -11.42
C LEU A 112 -8.41 16.59 -11.03
N LYS A 113 -7.77 15.48 -11.34
CA LYS A 113 -8.21 14.12 -11.01
C LYS A 113 -7.05 13.32 -10.45
N SER A 114 -7.36 12.19 -9.85
CA SER A 114 -6.37 11.21 -9.40
C SER A 114 -6.69 9.80 -9.89
N THR A 115 -5.65 8.98 -10.07
CA THR A 115 -5.74 7.54 -10.34
C THR A 115 -4.70 6.79 -9.51
N SER A 116 -4.91 5.49 -9.28
CA SER A 116 -3.95 4.64 -8.58
C SER A 116 -2.68 4.44 -9.43
N SER A 117 -1.51 4.41 -8.79
CA SER A 117 -0.23 4.35 -9.50
C SER A 117 0.14 2.98 -10.07
N ASP A 118 -0.57 1.93 -9.64
CA ASP A 118 -0.40 0.53 -10.04
C ASP A 118 -1.46 0.05 -11.06
N GLY A 119 -2.35 0.95 -11.49
CA GLY A 119 -3.35 0.67 -12.53
C GLY A 119 -4.55 -0.17 -12.08
N THR A 120 -4.69 -0.45 -10.79
CA THR A 120 -5.74 -1.34 -10.26
C THR A 120 -7.11 -0.66 -10.09
N PHE A 121 -7.23 0.67 -9.95
CA PHE A 121 -8.53 1.29 -9.65
C PHE A 121 -8.76 2.77 -10.06
N TYR A 122 -10.06 3.15 -10.03
CA TYR A 122 -10.85 4.23 -10.66
C TYR A 122 -10.37 5.67 -10.48
N VAL A 123 -10.74 6.50 -11.46
CA VAL A 123 -10.49 7.95 -11.48
C VAL A 123 -11.33 8.66 -10.41
N ASP A 124 -10.68 9.38 -9.50
CA ASP A 124 -11.36 10.26 -8.54
C ASP A 124 -11.21 11.73 -8.93
N TYR A 125 -12.23 12.53 -8.61
CA TYR A 125 -12.22 13.97 -8.81
C TYR A 125 -11.70 14.63 -7.54
N LEU A 126 -10.74 15.55 -7.66
CA LEU A 126 -10.26 16.36 -6.52
C LEU A 126 -11.24 17.47 -6.10
N GLY A 127 -12.54 17.15 -6.10
CA GLY A 127 -13.61 18.10 -5.86
C GLY A 127 -14.05 18.84 -7.14
N GLY A 128 -15.21 19.48 -7.06
CA GLY A 128 -15.75 20.22 -8.20
C GLY A 128 -14.93 21.49 -8.42
N ASN A 129 -14.44 21.69 -9.66
CA ASN A 129 -14.07 23.04 -10.11
C ASN A 129 -15.31 23.94 -9.89
N PRO A 130 -15.27 24.91 -8.94
CA PRO A 130 -16.44 25.67 -8.53
C PRO A 130 -17.07 26.45 -9.70
N GLU A 131 -16.30 26.64 -10.78
CA GLU A 131 -16.71 27.32 -11.99
C GLU A 131 -16.17 26.50 -13.18
N SER A 132 -17.01 25.63 -13.76
CA SER A 132 -16.72 24.69 -14.86
C SER A 132 -16.10 25.28 -16.15
N GLN A 133 -15.71 26.56 -16.13
CA GLN A 133 -15.12 27.34 -17.20
C GLN A 133 -13.62 27.54 -17.05
N HIS A 134 -13.02 27.26 -15.90
CA HIS A 134 -11.57 27.35 -15.72
C HIS A 134 -10.87 26.04 -16.13
N VAL A 135 -9.56 26.10 -16.35
CA VAL A 135 -8.70 24.93 -16.61
C VAL A 135 -7.61 24.91 -15.56
N ASP A 136 -7.50 23.80 -14.85
CA ASP A 136 -6.50 23.58 -13.79
C ASP A 136 -5.40 22.67 -14.33
N VAL A 137 -4.17 23.17 -14.47
CA VAL A 137 -3.03 22.49 -15.10
C VAL A 137 -1.79 22.52 -14.22
N ASN A 138 -0.75 21.77 -14.60
CA ASN A 138 0.53 21.74 -13.89
C ASN A 138 0.40 21.50 -12.36
N PRO A 139 -0.31 20.45 -11.90
CA PRO A 139 -0.38 20.14 -10.48
C PRO A 139 1.00 19.74 -9.93
N SER A 140 1.24 20.08 -8.67
CA SER A 140 2.36 19.58 -7.87
C SER A 140 1.86 19.29 -6.46
N VAL A 141 2.38 18.23 -5.83
CA VAL A 141 1.93 17.75 -4.52
C VAL A 141 3.07 17.80 -3.51
N SER A 142 2.78 18.31 -2.31
CA SER A 142 3.75 18.38 -1.21
C SER A 142 3.82 17.07 -0.42
N LEU A 143 4.84 16.96 0.44
CA LEU A 143 4.98 15.90 1.44
C LEU A 143 3.76 15.75 2.36
N TYR A 144 2.99 16.83 2.55
CA TYR A 144 1.85 16.87 3.47
C TYR A 144 0.50 16.68 2.76
N GLY A 145 0.50 16.41 1.45
CA GLY A 145 -0.72 16.24 0.66
C GLY A 145 -1.35 17.54 0.14
N ASP A 146 -0.75 18.70 0.41
CA ASP A 146 -1.16 19.95 -0.24
C ASP A 146 -0.93 19.85 -1.75
N VAL A 147 -1.90 20.31 -2.55
CA VAL A 147 -1.81 20.34 -4.01
C VAL A 147 -1.81 21.80 -4.47
N ILE A 148 -0.81 22.20 -5.26
CA ILE A 148 -0.79 23.48 -5.97
C ILE A 148 -0.94 23.25 -7.47
N PHE A 149 -1.56 24.19 -8.16
CA PHE A 149 -1.79 24.10 -9.59
C PHE A 149 -1.89 25.49 -10.22
N GLU A 150 -1.78 25.52 -11.54
CA GLU A 150 -1.98 26.72 -12.35
C GLU A 150 -3.42 26.82 -12.85
N ARG A 151 -3.98 28.02 -12.77
CA ARG A 151 -5.25 28.38 -13.39
C ARG A 151 -5.16 29.78 -13.97
N GLU A 152 -5.29 29.88 -15.29
CA GLU A 152 -5.34 31.15 -16.03
C GLU A 152 -4.14 32.09 -15.75
N GLY A 153 -2.93 31.53 -15.61
CA GLY A 153 -1.72 32.30 -15.33
C GLY A 153 -1.56 32.74 -13.87
N ALA A 154 -2.32 32.14 -12.95
CA ALA A 154 -2.21 32.30 -11.50
C ALA A 154 -2.01 30.95 -10.82
N ILE A 155 -1.41 30.94 -9.63
CA ILE A 155 -1.16 29.73 -8.84
C ILE A 155 -2.17 29.65 -7.72
N TYR A 156 -2.78 28.49 -7.58
CA TYR A 156 -3.77 28.18 -6.55
C TYR A 156 -3.31 26.99 -5.73
N LYS A 157 -3.79 26.94 -4.49
CA LYS A 157 -3.71 25.79 -3.59
C LYS A 157 -5.10 25.17 -3.44
N TRP A 158 -5.15 23.85 -3.58
CA TRP A 158 -6.29 23.04 -3.17
C TRP A 158 -6.12 22.59 -1.72
N GLU A 159 -7.20 22.69 -0.94
CA GLU A 159 -7.26 22.21 0.44
C GLU A 159 -8.26 21.06 0.53
N GLU A 160 -7.82 19.94 1.13
CA GLU A 160 -8.65 18.75 1.29
C GLU A 160 -9.94 19.06 2.07
N GLY A 161 -11.10 18.71 1.49
CA GLY A 161 -12.43 18.95 2.09
C GLY A 161 -12.96 20.39 1.96
N GLY A 162 -12.22 21.29 1.31
CA GLY A 162 -12.64 22.65 0.98
C GLY A 162 -13.36 22.73 -0.37
N PHE A 163 -14.41 23.57 -0.47
CA PHE A 163 -15.02 23.93 -1.76
C PHE A 163 -14.30 25.10 -2.46
N TYR A 164 -13.23 25.63 -1.86
CA TYR A 164 -12.56 26.85 -2.29
C TYR A 164 -11.07 26.61 -2.51
N HIS A 165 -10.57 27.05 -3.65
CA HIS A 165 -9.14 27.13 -3.92
C HIS A 165 -8.60 28.48 -3.44
N VAL A 166 -7.45 28.47 -2.77
CA VAL A 166 -6.78 29.69 -2.32
C VAL A 166 -5.82 30.14 -3.41
N LYS A 167 -6.02 31.33 -3.97
CA LYS A 167 -5.05 31.92 -4.89
C LYS A 167 -3.81 32.37 -4.12
N LEU A 168 -2.64 31.88 -4.51
CA LEU A 168 -1.35 32.19 -3.89
C LEU A 168 -0.60 33.30 -4.66
N ILE A 169 -0.55 33.20 -5.99
CA ILE A 169 0.19 34.10 -6.89
C ILE A 169 -0.73 34.51 -8.04
N ASP A 170 -0.77 35.81 -8.37
CA ASP A 170 -1.64 36.36 -9.43
C ASP A 170 -1.07 36.23 -10.84
N ASP A 171 0.25 36.08 -10.98
CA ASP A 171 1.02 36.14 -12.23
C ASP A 171 2.11 35.04 -12.28
N GLY A 172 1.69 33.78 -12.13
CA GLY A 172 2.60 32.63 -12.04
C GLY A 172 2.11 31.40 -12.81
N THR A 173 3.04 30.67 -13.42
CA THR A 173 2.77 29.42 -14.15
C THR A 173 3.74 28.30 -13.76
N ASN A 174 3.41 27.06 -14.12
CA ASN A 174 4.21 25.84 -13.89
C ASN A 174 4.78 25.73 -12.46
N PRO A 175 3.94 25.72 -11.42
CA PRO A 175 4.42 25.58 -10.05
C PRO A 175 5.03 24.19 -9.80
N ASP A 176 6.02 24.11 -8.92
CA ASP A 176 6.53 22.85 -8.38
C ASP A 176 6.92 22.98 -6.92
N PHE A 177 6.48 22.04 -6.09
CA PHE A 177 6.78 22.05 -4.66
C PHE A 177 8.25 21.81 -4.39
N ALA A 178 8.78 22.52 -3.40
CA ALA A 178 10.00 22.11 -2.76
C ALA A 178 9.74 20.82 -1.96
N PRO A 179 10.75 19.92 -1.83
CA PRO A 179 10.60 18.67 -1.07
C PRO A 179 10.18 18.87 0.39
N ASP A 180 10.47 20.05 0.96
CA ASP A 180 10.05 20.46 2.30
C ASP A 180 8.54 20.69 2.45
N GLY A 181 7.81 20.89 1.35
CA GLY A 181 6.39 21.23 1.34
C GLY A 181 6.09 22.65 1.84
N GLU A 182 7.10 23.42 2.24
CA GLU A 182 6.94 24.76 2.81
C GLU A 182 7.06 25.85 1.74
N ARG A 183 7.71 25.55 0.61
CA ARG A 183 7.95 26.47 -0.50
C ARG A 183 7.61 25.84 -1.84
N PHE A 184 7.47 26.66 -2.86
CA PHE A 184 7.35 26.20 -4.25
C PHE A 184 8.08 27.15 -5.20
N VAL A 185 8.50 26.62 -6.35
CA VAL A 185 9.10 27.35 -7.46
C VAL A 185 8.02 27.57 -8.51
N TYR A 186 8.08 28.68 -9.22
CA TYR A 186 7.18 28.99 -10.30
C TYR A 186 7.83 29.90 -11.34
N LEU A 187 7.19 30.03 -12.49
CA LEU A 187 7.58 30.95 -13.55
C LEU A 187 6.79 32.25 -13.45
N ALA A 188 7.48 33.40 -13.51
CA ALA A 188 6.88 34.70 -13.73
C ALA A 188 7.75 35.53 -14.67
N ALA A 189 7.14 36.10 -15.71
CA ALA A 189 7.81 36.86 -16.76
C ALA A 189 9.01 36.13 -17.42
N GLY A 190 8.97 34.79 -17.50
CA GLY A 190 10.03 33.96 -18.07
C GLY A 190 11.23 33.71 -17.14
N ASP A 191 11.11 34.03 -15.86
CA ASP A 191 12.13 33.76 -14.84
C ASP A 191 11.59 32.86 -13.73
N LEU A 192 12.51 32.18 -13.05
CA LEU A 192 12.22 31.36 -11.88
C LEU A 192 12.10 32.21 -10.62
N TRP A 193 11.05 31.96 -9.86
CA TRP A 193 10.78 32.56 -8.56
C TRP A 193 10.44 31.47 -7.55
N ILE A 194 10.81 31.70 -6.29
CA ILE A 194 10.36 30.89 -5.15
C ILE A 194 9.39 31.73 -4.32
N ALA A 195 8.36 31.10 -3.78
CA ALA A 195 7.52 31.66 -2.72
C ALA A 195 7.29 30.63 -1.61
N ASP A 196 6.91 31.10 -0.43
CA ASP A 196 6.40 30.25 0.63
C ASP A 196 5.00 29.73 0.25
N ILE A 197 4.53 28.66 0.90
CA ILE A 197 3.23 28.03 0.66
C ILE A 197 2.02 28.99 0.75
N ASP A 198 2.16 30.12 1.44
CA ASP A 198 1.15 31.18 1.55
C ASP A 198 1.22 32.24 0.41
N GLY A 199 2.14 32.08 -0.55
CA GLY A 199 2.39 33.01 -1.64
C GLY A 199 3.29 34.22 -1.26
N GLY A 200 3.77 34.26 -0.02
CA GLY A 200 4.67 35.27 0.53
C GLY A 200 6.15 35.05 0.20
N ASN A 201 7.01 35.90 0.79
CA ASN A 201 8.48 35.81 0.74
C ASN A 201 9.08 35.49 -0.63
N ARG A 202 8.59 36.19 -1.67
CA ARG A 202 8.97 35.92 -3.06
C ARG A 202 10.44 36.24 -3.34
N VAL A 203 11.17 35.29 -3.92
CA VAL A 203 12.59 35.42 -4.28
C VAL A 203 12.81 35.02 -5.73
N GLN A 204 13.29 35.95 -6.55
CA GLN A 204 13.72 35.66 -7.92
C GLN A 204 15.05 34.88 -7.93
N LEU A 205 15.13 33.79 -8.70
CA LEU A 205 16.32 32.97 -8.88
C LEU A 205 17.07 33.26 -10.19
N THR A 206 16.36 33.56 -11.27
CA THR A 206 16.95 33.82 -12.60
C THR A 206 16.53 35.18 -13.15
N THR A 207 17.30 35.70 -14.11
CA THR A 207 17.01 36.99 -14.78
C THR A 207 17.19 36.89 -16.30
N GLY A 208 17.02 35.68 -16.86
CA GLY A 208 17.23 35.39 -18.28
C GLY A 208 16.00 35.67 -19.13
N GLY A 209 14.80 35.61 -18.53
CA GLY A 209 13.52 35.82 -19.22
C GLY A 209 13.18 34.71 -20.24
N ASP A 210 13.83 33.56 -20.16
CA ASP A 210 13.71 32.45 -21.12
C ASP A 210 13.44 31.09 -20.47
N ALA A 211 13.18 31.02 -19.16
CA ALA A 211 12.97 29.79 -18.41
C ALA A 211 11.61 29.13 -18.70
N THR A 212 11.59 27.80 -18.73
CA THR A 212 10.41 26.94 -18.87
C THR A 212 10.56 25.69 -18.01
N ASP A 213 9.43 25.05 -17.67
CA ASP A 213 9.38 23.72 -17.07
C ASP A 213 10.30 23.53 -15.84
N PRO A 214 10.15 24.34 -14.77
CA PRO A 214 10.93 24.13 -13.57
C PRO A 214 10.58 22.81 -12.89
N ALA A 215 11.58 22.23 -12.24
CA ALA A 215 11.42 21.15 -11.27
C ALA A 215 12.43 21.32 -10.13
N TYR A 216 11.98 21.27 -8.89
CA TYR A 216 12.86 21.21 -7.74
C TYR A 216 13.66 19.92 -7.76
N ALA A 217 14.92 20.01 -7.33
CA ALA A 217 15.68 18.84 -6.97
C ALA A 217 15.10 18.22 -5.69
N PRO A 218 15.06 16.87 -5.56
CA PRO A 218 14.62 16.17 -4.37
C PRO A 218 15.36 16.55 -3.09
N ASP A 219 16.55 17.14 -3.15
CA ASP A 219 17.28 17.66 -1.98
C ASP A 219 16.85 19.07 -1.54
N GLY A 220 16.08 19.78 -2.38
CA GLY A 220 15.67 21.16 -2.18
C GLY A 220 16.77 22.22 -2.38
N GLU A 221 17.98 21.82 -2.77
CA GLU A 221 19.14 22.72 -2.89
C GLU A 221 19.17 23.45 -4.24
N SER A 222 18.47 22.92 -5.24
CA SER A 222 18.50 23.46 -6.60
C SER A 222 17.20 23.25 -7.36
N VAL A 223 17.06 23.99 -8.45
CA VAL A 223 15.96 23.83 -9.43
C VAL A 223 16.58 23.54 -10.79
N VAL A 224 16.12 22.49 -11.46
CA VAL A 224 16.39 22.28 -12.89
C VAL A 224 15.27 22.91 -13.72
N TYR A 225 15.62 23.46 -14.87
CA TYR A 225 14.67 24.10 -15.77
C TYR A 225 15.18 24.05 -17.21
N ALA A 226 14.27 24.13 -18.17
CA ALA A 226 14.62 24.31 -19.58
C ALA A 226 14.60 25.79 -19.96
N THR A 227 15.22 26.13 -21.09
CA THR A 227 15.04 27.43 -21.73
C THR A 227 14.19 27.29 -22.99
N THR A 228 13.58 28.37 -23.47
CA THR A 228 12.93 28.43 -24.80
C THR A 228 13.83 27.93 -25.95
N GLY A 229 15.15 28.00 -25.81
CA GLY A 229 16.15 27.43 -26.73
C GLY A 229 16.47 25.93 -26.55
N ALA A 230 15.67 25.18 -25.78
CA ALA A 230 15.88 23.77 -25.44
C ALA A 230 17.24 23.48 -24.80
N VAL A 231 17.65 24.32 -23.84
CA VAL A 231 18.84 24.11 -23.00
C VAL A 231 18.38 23.87 -21.57
N ILE A 232 18.79 22.75 -20.99
CA ILE A 232 18.56 22.42 -19.59
C ILE A 232 19.64 23.09 -18.76
N LYS A 233 19.21 23.82 -17.75
CA LYS A 233 20.03 24.53 -16.78
C LYS A 233 19.64 24.09 -15.37
N ARG A 234 20.56 24.29 -14.44
CA ARG A 234 20.36 24.12 -12.99
C ARG A 234 20.69 25.44 -12.32
N VAL A 235 19.83 25.89 -11.40
CA VAL A 235 20.08 27.04 -10.54
C VAL A 235 20.16 26.56 -9.09
N ASP A 236 21.21 26.98 -8.39
CA ASP A 236 21.34 26.77 -6.95
C ASP A 236 20.43 27.75 -6.20
N VAL A 237 19.62 27.25 -5.27
CA VAL A 237 18.58 28.05 -4.60
C VAL A 237 19.19 29.14 -3.71
N ALA A 238 20.30 28.86 -3.03
CA ALA A 238 20.90 29.77 -2.07
C ALA A 238 21.76 30.85 -2.73
N SER A 239 22.66 30.44 -3.63
CA SER A 239 23.65 31.29 -4.30
C SER A 239 23.16 31.90 -5.61
N LYS A 240 22.05 31.39 -6.16
CA LYS A 240 21.47 31.79 -7.46
C LYS A 240 22.42 31.58 -8.63
N GLN A 241 23.45 30.75 -8.45
CA GLN A 241 24.37 30.41 -9.54
C GLN A 241 23.69 29.49 -10.53
N VAL A 242 23.79 29.83 -11.81
CA VAL A 242 23.18 29.08 -12.91
C VAL A 242 24.28 28.36 -13.69
N SER A 243 24.09 27.07 -13.94
CA SER A 243 24.96 26.25 -14.79
C SER A 243 24.16 25.57 -15.90
N THR A 244 24.76 25.46 -17.09
CA THR A 244 24.20 24.62 -18.16
C THR A 244 24.48 23.16 -17.86
N VAL A 245 23.43 22.34 -17.91
CA VAL A 245 23.52 20.89 -17.72
C VAL A 245 23.58 20.19 -19.09
N LYS A 246 22.63 20.50 -19.98
CA LYS A 246 22.51 19.80 -21.26
C LYS A 246 21.88 20.69 -22.33
N SER A 247 22.41 20.66 -23.55
CA SER A 247 21.75 21.26 -24.71
C SER A 247 20.90 20.25 -25.47
N GLY A 248 19.81 20.72 -26.08
CA GLY A 248 18.90 19.95 -26.92
C GLY A 248 17.89 19.11 -26.14
N GLY A 249 17.31 19.64 -25.05
CA GLY A 249 16.30 18.96 -24.26
C GLY A 249 15.32 19.91 -23.55
N THR A 250 14.15 19.40 -23.18
CA THR A 250 13.07 20.13 -22.50
C THR A 250 12.53 19.34 -21.30
N THR A 251 11.64 19.96 -20.51
CA THR A 251 10.91 19.32 -19.40
C THR A 251 11.79 18.50 -18.45
N PRO A 252 12.89 19.08 -17.91
CA PRO A 252 13.79 18.35 -17.03
C PRO A 252 13.14 18.05 -15.69
N VAL A 253 13.37 16.85 -15.16
CA VAL A 253 12.98 16.45 -13.79
C VAL A 253 14.11 15.62 -13.19
N LEU A 254 14.39 15.83 -11.91
CA LEU A 254 15.37 15.03 -11.16
C LEU A 254 14.66 13.90 -10.42
N GLN A 255 15.20 12.69 -10.53
CA GLN A 255 14.71 11.49 -9.88
C GLN A 255 14.95 11.57 -8.37
N GLY A 256 13.91 11.40 -7.55
CA GLY A 256 14.05 11.17 -6.11
C GLY A 256 14.56 9.76 -5.84
N LEU A 257 15.28 9.54 -4.75
CA LEU A 257 15.73 8.22 -4.32
C LEU A 257 15.40 8.00 -2.84
N GLN A 258 14.13 8.17 -2.49
CA GLN A 258 13.63 7.69 -1.20
C GLN A 258 13.90 6.18 -1.08
N ARG A 259 14.33 5.74 0.10
CA ARG A 259 14.66 4.34 0.35
C ARG A 259 13.43 3.58 0.82
N ASP A 260 13.25 2.39 0.25
CA ASP A 260 12.22 1.43 0.68
C ASP A 260 12.80 0.40 1.64
N ALA A 261 11.99 -0.56 2.06
CA ALA A 261 12.38 -1.59 3.01
C ALA A 261 12.08 -3.01 2.51
N VAL A 262 13.06 -3.88 2.66
CA VAL A 262 12.84 -5.33 2.68
C VAL A 262 12.99 -5.79 4.12
N ASN A 263 11.90 -6.22 4.73
CA ASN A 263 11.91 -6.66 6.12
C ASN A 263 11.71 -8.17 6.19
N ARG A 264 12.18 -8.80 7.28
CA ARG A 264 11.92 -10.22 7.55
C ARG A 264 11.26 -10.35 8.90
N VAL A 265 10.15 -11.06 8.99
CA VAL A 265 9.46 -11.35 10.25
C VAL A 265 9.48 -12.85 10.47
N TRP A 266 10.20 -13.30 11.49
CA TRP A 266 10.50 -14.72 11.62
C TRP A 266 10.81 -15.17 13.05
N GLY A 267 10.82 -16.50 13.22
CA GLY A 267 11.32 -17.20 14.40
C GLY A 267 11.87 -18.58 14.05
N ASN A 268 12.30 -19.36 15.05
CA ASN A 268 12.89 -20.68 14.80
C ASN A 268 11.88 -21.73 14.33
N ASP A 269 10.58 -21.48 14.54
CA ASP A 269 9.46 -22.26 14.03
C ASP A 269 8.25 -21.35 13.79
N GLY A 270 7.19 -21.87 13.18
CA GLY A 270 5.99 -21.10 12.85
C GLY A 270 5.29 -20.48 14.07
N THR A 271 5.46 -21.05 15.27
CA THR A 271 4.93 -20.44 16.50
C THR A 271 5.74 -19.22 16.92
N GLU A 272 7.07 -19.24 16.78
CA GLU A 272 7.87 -18.03 17.01
C GLU A 272 7.67 -16.99 15.90
N THR A 273 7.47 -17.38 14.65
CA THR A 273 7.03 -16.44 13.61
C THR A 273 5.69 -15.80 14.00
N ALA A 274 4.71 -16.56 14.50
CA ALA A 274 3.44 -16.01 14.98
C ALA A 274 3.60 -14.98 16.13
N ILE A 275 4.59 -15.20 17.01
CA ILE A 275 4.93 -14.24 18.05
C ILE A 275 5.61 -13.00 17.45
N ALA A 276 6.49 -13.18 16.46
CA ALA A 276 7.14 -12.06 15.76
C ALA A 276 6.14 -11.20 14.98
N THR A 277 5.15 -11.80 14.33
CA THR A 277 4.08 -11.08 13.61
C THR A 277 3.20 -10.30 14.58
N SER A 278 2.87 -10.87 15.74
CA SER A 278 2.19 -10.18 16.85
C SER A 278 2.99 -8.96 17.34
N GLN A 279 4.29 -9.12 17.58
CA GLN A 279 5.17 -8.05 18.05
C GLN A 279 5.37 -6.92 17.02
N ARG A 280 5.21 -7.22 15.73
CA ARG A 280 5.31 -6.20 14.67
C ARG A 280 4.11 -5.25 14.66
N ASN A 281 2.91 -5.76 14.88
CA ASN A 281 1.68 -4.96 14.79
C ASN A 281 1.19 -4.42 16.14
N PHE A 282 1.54 -5.06 17.26
CA PHE A 282 0.97 -4.77 18.57
C PHE A 282 2.05 -4.47 19.62
N GLY A 283 2.00 -3.28 20.22
CA GLY A 283 2.71 -2.96 21.45
C GLY A 283 2.09 -3.64 22.67
N ASP A 284 2.58 -3.29 23.86
CA ASP A 284 2.14 -3.91 25.11
C ASP A 284 0.73 -3.41 25.48
N GLY A 285 -0.25 -4.31 25.52
CA GLY A 285 -1.65 -3.99 25.81
C GLY A 285 -2.43 -3.38 24.65
N ASP A 286 -1.87 -3.37 23.43
CA ASP A 286 -2.48 -2.70 22.26
C ASP A 286 -3.55 -3.56 21.56
N ALA A 287 -3.54 -4.89 21.74
CA ALA A 287 -4.50 -5.77 21.07
C ALA A 287 -5.85 -5.80 21.81
N ASN A 288 -6.95 -5.81 21.06
CA ASN A 288 -8.30 -5.93 21.65
C ASN A 288 -8.65 -7.38 22.00
N ALA A 289 -8.11 -8.33 21.25
CA ALA A 289 -8.30 -9.75 21.46
C ALA A 289 -7.06 -10.55 21.04
N VAL A 290 -7.09 -11.87 21.23
CA VAL A 290 -6.16 -12.83 20.59
C VAL A 290 -6.98 -13.90 19.90
N VAL A 291 -6.63 -14.23 18.66
CA VAL A 291 -7.14 -15.42 17.99
C VAL A 291 -6.11 -16.54 18.15
N LEU A 292 -6.52 -17.67 18.72
CA LEU A 292 -5.63 -18.79 19.04
C LEU A 292 -6.07 -20.04 18.28
N SER A 293 -5.13 -20.65 17.57
CA SER A 293 -5.28 -21.96 16.93
C SER A 293 -4.15 -22.92 17.30
N ARG A 294 -4.23 -24.16 16.83
CA ARG A 294 -3.20 -25.18 16.97
C ARG A 294 -2.15 -25.06 15.84
N SER A 295 -0.92 -25.48 16.11
CA SER A 295 0.21 -25.27 15.19
C SER A 295 0.51 -26.42 14.22
N ASP A 296 -0.17 -27.55 14.35
CA ASP A 296 0.10 -28.79 13.62
C ASP A 296 -0.93 -29.12 12.52
N THR A 297 -2.01 -28.35 12.42
CA THR A 297 -2.96 -28.40 11.29
C THR A 297 -3.60 -27.02 11.09
N TYR A 298 -4.01 -26.74 9.84
CA TYR A 298 -4.55 -25.45 9.42
C TYR A 298 -6.08 -25.39 9.38
N LEU A 299 -6.79 -26.53 9.40
CA LEU A 299 -8.20 -26.65 9.01
C LEU A 299 -9.12 -25.60 9.69
N ASP A 300 -9.15 -25.58 11.02
CA ASP A 300 -9.98 -24.64 11.79
C ASP A 300 -9.46 -23.18 11.75
N ALA A 301 -8.26 -22.96 11.21
CA ALA A 301 -7.56 -21.69 11.24
C ALA A 301 -7.61 -20.92 9.92
N LEU A 302 -8.02 -21.53 8.80
CA LEU A 302 -7.93 -20.94 7.46
C LEU A 302 -8.62 -19.56 7.35
N VAL A 303 -9.73 -19.37 8.06
CA VAL A 303 -10.47 -18.09 8.10
C VAL A 303 -10.02 -17.18 9.26
N GLY A 304 -9.10 -17.66 10.10
CA GLY A 304 -8.67 -16.98 11.31
C GLY A 304 -7.97 -15.65 11.07
N SER A 305 -7.30 -15.46 9.93
CA SER A 305 -6.65 -14.19 9.58
C SER A 305 -7.67 -13.05 9.46
N ALA A 306 -8.81 -13.31 8.81
CA ALA A 306 -9.87 -12.32 8.66
C ALA A 306 -10.45 -11.91 10.02
N LEU A 307 -10.70 -12.89 10.90
CA LEU A 307 -11.14 -12.63 12.27
C LEU A 307 -10.12 -11.83 13.07
N ALA A 308 -8.84 -12.20 12.97
CA ALA A 308 -7.77 -11.53 13.71
C ALA A 308 -7.69 -10.05 13.34
N VAL A 309 -7.79 -9.71 12.05
CA VAL A 309 -7.81 -8.30 11.62
C VAL A 309 -9.09 -7.59 12.09
N ASN A 310 -10.27 -8.20 11.89
CA ASN A 310 -11.55 -7.61 12.30
C ASN A 310 -11.61 -7.28 13.80
N GLU A 311 -11.02 -8.14 14.63
CA GLU A 311 -10.98 -7.99 16.08
C GLU A 311 -9.77 -7.19 16.59
N HIS A 312 -8.94 -6.61 15.71
CA HIS A 312 -7.68 -5.95 16.06
C HIS A 312 -6.82 -6.80 17.01
N ALA A 313 -6.54 -8.03 16.58
CA ALA A 313 -5.93 -9.10 17.35
C ALA A 313 -4.79 -9.77 16.57
N PRO A 314 -3.73 -10.25 17.24
CA PRO A 314 -2.81 -11.17 16.61
C PRO A 314 -3.44 -12.56 16.48
N LEU A 315 -3.08 -13.26 15.39
CA LEU A 315 -3.31 -14.69 15.25
C LEU A 315 -2.09 -15.46 15.80
N LEU A 316 -2.28 -16.18 16.90
CA LEU A 316 -1.25 -17.00 17.52
C LEU A 316 -1.55 -18.49 17.32
N ILE A 317 -0.49 -19.30 17.27
CA ILE A 317 -0.60 -20.76 17.20
C ILE A 317 0.17 -21.44 18.32
N THR A 318 -0.41 -22.46 18.93
CA THR A 318 0.20 -23.26 20.00
C THR A 318 0.29 -24.73 19.62
N LYS A 319 1.34 -25.41 20.04
CA LYS A 319 1.45 -26.87 19.90
C LYS A 319 0.28 -27.57 20.58
N PRO A 320 -0.15 -28.73 20.05
CA PRO A 320 -1.11 -29.59 20.71
C PRO A 320 -0.72 -29.90 22.15
N GLY A 321 -1.66 -29.75 23.06
CA GLY A 321 -1.46 -29.98 24.46
C GLY A 321 -2.69 -29.61 25.27
N ASN A 322 -2.70 -29.97 26.55
CA ASN A 322 -3.80 -29.61 27.45
C ASN A 322 -3.70 -28.16 27.97
N THR A 323 -2.63 -27.44 27.63
CA THR A 323 -2.34 -26.06 28.03
C THR A 323 -1.65 -25.32 26.89
N VAL A 324 -1.79 -23.99 26.87
CA VAL A 324 -1.07 -23.12 25.93
C VAL A 324 0.44 -23.20 26.19
N GLU A 325 1.25 -23.27 25.12
CA GLU A 325 2.71 -23.20 25.23
C GLU A 325 3.15 -21.95 26.00
N ALA A 326 4.19 -22.09 26.84
CA ALA A 326 4.63 -21.01 27.71
C ALA A 326 5.01 -19.72 26.95
N ARG A 327 5.64 -19.84 25.78
CA ARG A 327 6.02 -18.70 24.92
C ARG A 327 4.80 -17.98 24.33
N VAL A 328 3.78 -18.73 23.93
CA VAL A 328 2.52 -18.18 23.41
C VAL A 328 1.75 -17.50 24.54
N LEU A 329 1.71 -18.13 25.72
CA LEU A 329 1.06 -17.54 26.89
C LEU A 329 1.74 -16.24 27.34
N ALA A 330 3.07 -16.13 27.19
CA ALA A 330 3.79 -14.90 27.45
C ALA A 330 3.39 -13.79 26.47
N GLU A 331 3.27 -14.11 25.18
CA GLU A 331 2.83 -13.15 24.17
C GLU A 331 1.37 -12.72 24.38
N ILE A 332 0.46 -13.64 24.70
CA ILE A 332 -0.94 -13.30 25.08
C ILE A 332 -0.98 -12.28 26.22
N LYS A 333 -0.18 -12.50 27.27
CA LYS A 333 -0.08 -11.55 28.41
C LYS A 333 0.53 -10.22 28.01
N ARG A 334 1.45 -10.20 27.04
CA ARG A 334 2.08 -8.97 26.56
C ARG A 334 1.06 -8.11 25.81
N VAL A 335 0.35 -8.71 24.86
CA VAL A 335 -0.58 -7.96 23.97
C VAL A 335 -1.92 -7.63 24.61
N LEU A 336 -2.42 -8.44 25.55
CA LEU A 336 -3.69 -8.20 26.25
C LEU A 336 -3.52 -7.64 27.67
N GLY A 337 -2.34 -7.78 28.29
CA GLY A 337 -2.19 -7.51 29.71
C GLY A 337 -2.87 -8.58 30.59
N SER A 338 -3.74 -8.17 31.51
CA SER A 338 -4.39 -9.06 32.49
C SER A 338 -5.85 -9.41 32.19
N THR A 339 -6.43 -8.81 31.15
CA THR A 339 -7.84 -8.97 30.75
C THR A 339 -7.94 -8.88 29.23
N GLY A 340 -9.03 -9.36 28.63
CA GLY A 340 -9.22 -9.29 27.18
C GLY A 340 -9.93 -10.52 26.65
N THR A 341 -10.27 -10.49 25.37
CA THR A 341 -10.96 -11.59 24.69
C THR A 341 -9.95 -12.53 24.03
N ILE A 342 -10.18 -13.83 24.14
CA ILE A 342 -9.44 -14.85 23.40
C ILE A 342 -10.43 -15.71 22.63
N TYR A 343 -10.31 -15.71 21.31
CA TYR A 343 -11.06 -16.57 20.41
C TYR A 343 -10.27 -17.86 20.18
N LEU A 344 -10.84 -19.00 20.56
CA LEU A 344 -10.30 -20.32 20.27
C LEU A 344 -10.91 -20.83 18.98
N LEU A 345 -10.08 -21.15 18.00
CA LEU A 345 -10.53 -21.71 16.73
C LEU A 345 -10.57 -23.24 16.80
N GLY A 346 -11.74 -23.81 16.56
CA GLY A 346 -11.97 -25.25 16.54
C GLY A 346 -12.48 -25.84 17.86
N GLY A 347 -12.97 -27.08 17.75
CA GLY A 347 -13.53 -27.84 18.87
C GLY A 347 -12.49 -28.27 19.91
N THR A 348 -12.92 -29.08 20.88
CA THR A 348 -12.04 -29.59 21.95
C THR A 348 -11.00 -30.61 21.46
N LEU A 349 -11.17 -31.17 20.27
CA LEU A 349 -10.14 -31.98 19.60
C LEU A 349 -9.00 -31.12 19.03
N ALA A 350 -9.29 -29.88 18.66
CA ALA A 350 -8.30 -28.92 18.20
C ALA A 350 -7.59 -28.23 19.37
N LEU A 351 -8.38 -27.65 20.28
CA LEU A 351 -7.91 -26.95 21.47
C LEU A 351 -8.62 -27.51 22.70
N PRO A 352 -8.01 -28.44 23.45
CA PRO A 352 -8.64 -29.12 24.58
C PRO A 352 -9.22 -28.19 25.65
N GLN A 353 -10.19 -28.70 26.41
CA GLN A 353 -10.86 -27.92 27.48
C GLN A 353 -9.89 -27.38 28.55
N GLY A 354 -8.73 -28.03 28.73
CA GLY A 354 -7.68 -27.55 29.61
C GLY A 354 -7.13 -26.17 29.20
N ILE A 355 -7.00 -25.90 27.90
CA ILE A 355 -6.58 -24.57 27.38
C ILE A 355 -7.60 -23.51 27.76
N GLN A 356 -8.88 -23.76 27.48
CA GLN A 356 -9.96 -22.83 27.82
C GLN A 356 -10.02 -22.56 29.33
N THR A 357 -9.84 -23.61 30.14
CA THR A 357 -9.85 -23.50 31.61
C THR A 357 -8.65 -22.68 32.11
N GLN A 358 -7.45 -22.94 31.57
CA GLN A 358 -6.24 -22.18 31.89
C GLN A 358 -6.42 -20.69 31.62
N LEU A 359 -6.92 -20.34 30.43
CA LEU A 359 -7.09 -18.93 30.03
C LEU A 359 -8.17 -18.21 30.84
N LYS A 360 -9.31 -18.87 31.13
CA LYS A 360 -10.36 -18.30 32.01
C LYS A 360 -9.86 -18.09 33.44
N ASN A 361 -9.09 -19.02 33.98
CA ASN A 361 -8.49 -18.90 35.32
C ASN A 361 -7.47 -17.75 35.41
N LEU A 362 -6.89 -17.34 34.29
CA LEU A 362 -6.00 -16.18 34.20
C LEU A 362 -6.76 -14.84 34.05
N GLY A 363 -8.09 -14.86 33.94
CA GLY A 363 -8.93 -13.65 33.90
C GLY A 363 -9.41 -13.23 32.51
N TYR A 364 -9.11 -14.01 31.46
CA TYR A 364 -9.54 -13.69 30.09
C TYR A 364 -10.98 -14.13 29.81
N GLN A 365 -11.68 -13.36 28.98
CA GLN A 365 -12.91 -13.80 28.35
C GLN A 365 -12.55 -14.75 27.21
N VAL A 366 -13.04 -15.98 27.25
CA VAL A 366 -12.70 -17.00 26.24
C VAL A 366 -13.96 -17.41 25.50
N THR A 367 -13.95 -17.15 24.20
CA THR A 367 -15.00 -17.54 23.23
C THR A 367 -14.43 -18.62 22.33
N ARG A 368 -15.18 -19.70 22.10
CA ARG A 368 -14.76 -20.77 21.19
C ARG A 368 -15.63 -20.72 19.95
N LEU A 369 -15.00 -20.58 18.79
CA LEU A 369 -15.63 -20.59 17.48
C LEU A 369 -15.35 -21.96 16.86
N TRP A 370 -16.40 -22.76 16.67
CA TRP A 370 -16.24 -24.16 16.28
C TRP A 370 -17.53 -24.72 15.67
N GLY A 371 -17.38 -25.75 14.84
CA GLY A 371 -18.48 -26.62 14.44
C GLY A 371 -18.04 -28.08 14.29
N ALA A 372 -18.91 -28.91 13.69
CA ALA A 372 -18.66 -30.35 13.56
C ALA A 372 -17.51 -30.65 12.60
N THR A 373 -17.35 -29.84 11.55
CA THR A 373 -16.20 -29.82 10.66
C THR A 373 -15.58 -28.43 10.62
N HIS A 374 -14.47 -28.30 9.89
CA HIS A 374 -13.82 -27.01 9.71
C HIS A 374 -14.64 -26.04 8.84
N PHE A 375 -15.57 -26.55 8.01
CA PHE A 375 -16.53 -25.73 7.28
C PHE A 375 -17.50 -25.01 8.22
N GLU A 376 -18.09 -25.71 9.20
CA GLU A 376 -18.91 -25.06 10.22
C GLU A 376 -18.09 -24.19 11.17
N THR A 377 -16.83 -24.53 11.45
CA THR A 377 -15.91 -23.63 12.17
C THR A 377 -15.72 -22.31 11.39
N ALA A 378 -15.53 -22.37 10.07
CA ALA A 378 -15.44 -21.17 9.22
C ALA A 378 -16.70 -20.31 9.30
N ILE A 379 -17.89 -20.91 9.17
CA ILE A 379 -19.16 -20.18 9.31
C ILE A 379 -19.32 -19.55 10.70
N ALA A 380 -18.90 -20.23 11.77
CA ALA A 380 -18.91 -19.67 13.11
C ALA A 380 -17.96 -18.47 13.27
N ILE A 381 -16.84 -18.47 12.53
CA ILE A 381 -15.92 -17.33 12.45
C ILE A 381 -16.56 -16.18 11.67
N ASP A 382 -17.17 -16.45 10.51
CA ASP A 382 -17.83 -15.44 9.68
C ASP A 382 -18.96 -14.73 10.43
N GLN A 383 -19.76 -15.48 11.19
CA GLN A 383 -20.80 -14.92 12.05
C GLN A 383 -20.24 -14.01 13.15
N GLN A 384 -19.04 -14.29 13.67
CA GLN A 384 -18.35 -13.42 14.61
C GLN A 384 -17.86 -12.14 13.91
N ILE A 385 -17.31 -12.26 12.69
CA ILE A 385 -16.84 -11.11 11.90
C ILE A 385 -17.98 -10.12 11.62
N THR A 386 -19.14 -10.62 11.19
CA THR A 386 -20.28 -9.77 10.82
C THR A 386 -21.19 -9.41 11.99
N GLY A 387 -20.96 -9.96 13.18
CA GLY A 387 -21.91 -9.84 14.30
C GLY A 387 -23.29 -10.45 14.01
N GLY A 388 -23.36 -11.38 13.05
CA GLY A 388 -24.60 -11.99 12.56
C GLY A 388 -25.34 -11.17 11.49
N GLU A 389 -24.78 -10.05 11.04
CA GLU A 389 -25.30 -9.29 9.89
C GLU A 389 -24.83 -9.90 8.55
N THR A 390 -25.39 -9.43 7.45
CA THR A 390 -25.00 -9.83 6.09
C THR A 390 -23.61 -9.26 5.77
N PRO A 391 -22.66 -10.09 5.29
CA PRO A 391 -21.34 -9.61 4.88
C PRO A 391 -21.41 -8.69 3.66
N ALA A 392 -20.45 -7.77 3.58
CA ALA A 392 -20.25 -6.91 2.41
C ALA A 392 -19.70 -7.71 1.21
N ALA A 393 -18.81 -8.66 1.48
CA ALA A 393 -18.27 -9.57 0.48
C ALA A 393 -18.06 -10.98 1.06
N ALA A 394 -18.14 -12.00 0.23
CA ALA A 394 -17.81 -13.38 0.57
C ALA A 394 -16.82 -13.95 -0.45
N ILE A 395 -15.64 -14.35 0.03
CA ILE A 395 -14.63 -15.03 -0.76
C ILE A 395 -14.85 -16.54 -0.62
N VAL A 396 -15.23 -17.21 -1.69
CA VAL A 396 -15.44 -18.65 -1.77
C VAL A 396 -14.15 -19.32 -2.21
N THR A 397 -13.57 -20.17 -1.37
CA THR A 397 -12.28 -20.83 -1.65
C THR A 397 -12.21 -22.21 -1.02
N THR A 398 -11.24 -23.03 -1.44
CA THR A 398 -11.16 -24.40 -0.94
C THR A 398 -10.55 -24.50 0.45
N GLY A 399 -11.17 -25.32 1.32
CA GLY A 399 -10.64 -25.75 2.61
C GLY A 399 -9.93 -27.10 2.58
N ALA A 400 -9.96 -27.81 1.44
CA ALA A 400 -9.30 -29.11 1.28
C ALA A 400 -7.75 -28.98 1.28
N ASN A 401 -7.23 -27.82 0.88
CA ASN A 401 -5.85 -27.39 1.08
C ASN A 401 -5.84 -25.99 1.71
N TYR A 402 -4.69 -25.32 1.75
CA TYR A 402 -4.54 -24.04 2.43
C TYR A 402 -4.22 -22.86 1.49
N TYR A 403 -3.73 -23.07 0.27
CA TYR A 403 -2.99 -22.04 -0.44
C TYR A 403 -3.83 -20.79 -0.72
N ASP A 404 -4.95 -20.96 -1.39
CA ASP A 404 -5.84 -19.86 -1.79
C ASP A 404 -6.46 -19.18 -0.55
N ALA A 405 -6.83 -19.98 0.45
CA ALA A 405 -7.39 -19.50 1.71
C ALA A 405 -6.42 -18.61 2.52
N LEU A 406 -5.10 -18.82 2.42
CA LEU A 406 -4.12 -17.98 3.11
C LEU A 406 -4.10 -16.55 2.55
N ALA A 407 -4.06 -16.40 1.23
CA ALA A 407 -4.14 -15.10 0.57
C ALA A 407 -5.52 -14.46 0.77
N ALA A 408 -6.59 -15.25 0.67
CA ALA A 408 -7.95 -14.80 0.96
C ALA A 408 -8.09 -14.29 2.41
N GLY A 409 -7.39 -14.91 3.37
CA GLY A 409 -7.33 -14.46 4.77
C GLY A 409 -6.83 -13.03 4.94
N ALA A 410 -5.78 -12.64 4.22
CA ALA A 410 -5.28 -11.27 4.24
C ALA A 410 -6.23 -10.30 3.52
N ALA A 411 -6.77 -10.70 2.36
CA ALA A 411 -7.73 -9.92 1.59
C ALA A 411 -9.01 -9.63 2.38
N ALA A 412 -9.62 -10.66 2.97
CA ALA A 412 -10.83 -10.53 3.77
C ALA A 412 -10.57 -9.70 5.04
N GLY A 413 -9.44 -9.89 5.71
CA GLY A 413 -9.07 -9.08 6.88
C GLY A 413 -8.91 -7.59 6.55
N ALA A 414 -8.26 -7.26 5.43
CA ALA A 414 -8.04 -5.88 5.01
C ALA A 414 -9.30 -5.15 4.53
N ASN A 415 -10.37 -5.88 4.20
CA ASN A 415 -11.60 -5.33 3.63
C ASN A 415 -12.79 -5.56 4.60
N PRO A 416 -13.21 -4.52 5.36
CA PRO A 416 -14.21 -4.65 6.41
C PRO A 416 -15.51 -5.32 5.95
N GLY A 417 -16.00 -6.27 6.76
CA GLY A 417 -17.23 -7.02 6.45
C GLY A 417 -17.07 -8.09 5.38
N THR A 418 -15.84 -8.44 4.99
CA THR A 418 -15.54 -9.55 4.08
C THR A 418 -15.34 -10.85 4.86
N VAL A 419 -15.97 -11.93 4.40
CA VAL A 419 -15.93 -13.26 5.01
C VAL A 419 -15.35 -14.32 4.06
N ILE A 420 -15.01 -15.51 4.58
CA ILE A 420 -14.44 -16.60 3.77
C ILE A 420 -15.27 -17.86 3.91
N VAL A 421 -15.91 -18.27 2.82
CA VAL A 421 -16.72 -19.49 2.76
C VAL A 421 -15.90 -20.61 2.14
N LEU A 422 -15.76 -21.72 2.88
CA LEU A 422 -14.90 -22.84 2.48
C LEU A 422 -15.64 -23.92 1.70
N THR A 423 -14.98 -24.47 0.67
CA THR A 423 -15.44 -25.61 -0.14
C THR A 423 -14.59 -26.87 0.11
N ASP A 424 -15.10 -28.06 -0.14
CA ASP A 424 -14.31 -29.31 -0.07
C ASP A 424 -13.74 -29.64 -1.45
N GLY A 425 -12.60 -29.03 -1.78
CA GLY A 425 -12.07 -29.09 -3.15
C GLY A 425 -13.05 -28.42 -4.11
N GLU A 426 -13.49 -29.20 -5.09
CA GLU A 426 -14.48 -28.81 -6.12
C GLU A 426 -15.94 -29.09 -5.71
N GLU A 427 -16.18 -29.58 -4.49
CA GLU A 427 -17.52 -29.87 -3.98
C GLU A 427 -17.95 -28.79 -2.95
N MET A 428 -19.21 -28.37 -3.01
CA MET A 428 -19.79 -27.42 -2.05
C MET A 428 -20.41 -28.18 -0.86
N PRO A 429 -19.90 -28.02 0.38
CA PRO A 429 -20.52 -28.61 1.56
C PRO A 429 -21.91 -28.01 1.82
N ASP A 430 -22.86 -28.83 2.30
CA ASP A 430 -24.24 -28.40 2.60
C ASP A 430 -24.28 -27.16 3.50
N VAL A 431 -23.44 -27.10 4.53
CA VAL A 431 -23.38 -25.96 5.47
C VAL A 431 -22.88 -24.67 4.82
N SER A 432 -22.00 -24.78 3.82
CA SER A 432 -21.50 -23.64 3.04
C SER A 432 -22.54 -23.18 2.03
N ALA A 433 -23.22 -24.12 1.35
CA ALA A 433 -24.34 -23.82 0.46
C ALA A 433 -25.49 -23.13 1.21
N ASP A 434 -25.86 -23.65 2.38
CA ASP A 434 -26.88 -23.06 3.26
C ASP A 434 -26.48 -21.64 3.65
N TYR A 435 -25.22 -21.38 4.03
CA TYR A 435 -24.76 -20.04 4.36
C TYR A 435 -24.86 -19.09 3.15
N LEU A 436 -24.40 -19.51 1.97
CA LEU A 436 -24.49 -18.74 0.72
C LEU A 436 -25.95 -18.45 0.31
N ASN A 437 -26.88 -19.38 0.51
CA ASN A 437 -28.30 -19.20 0.22
C ASN A 437 -28.97 -18.13 1.10
N HIS A 438 -28.37 -17.74 2.23
CA HIS A 438 -28.83 -16.60 3.03
C HIS A 438 -28.29 -15.25 2.53
N LEU A 439 -27.38 -15.24 1.56
CA LEU A 439 -26.82 -14.04 0.96
C LEU A 439 -27.59 -13.62 -0.29
N ASN A 440 -27.55 -12.32 -0.60
CA ASN A 440 -28.04 -11.78 -1.86
C ASN A 440 -26.84 -11.42 -2.75
N PRO A 441 -26.55 -12.16 -3.85
CA PRO A 441 -25.36 -11.93 -4.67
C PRO A 441 -25.43 -10.68 -5.58
N ASP A 442 -26.50 -9.89 -5.50
CA ASP A 442 -26.70 -8.67 -6.29
C ASP A 442 -25.95 -7.45 -5.71
N TYR A 443 -24.62 -7.48 -5.79
CA TYR A 443 -23.74 -6.46 -5.18
C TYR A 443 -24.02 -5.04 -5.72
N GLU A 444 -24.35 -4.90 -7.01
CA GLU A 444 -24.67 -3.61 -7.65
C GLU A 444 -25.91 -2.94 -7.05
N ASN A 445 -26.80 -3.73 -6.43
CA ASN A 445 -28.02 -3.25 -5.78
C ASN A 445 -27.98 -3.39 -4.24
N GLY A 446 -26.77 -3.40 -3.67
CA GLY A 446 -26.56 -3.43 -2.21
C GLY A 446 -26.63 -4.82 -1.58
N GLY A 447 -26.47 -5.87 -2.38
CA GLY A 447 -26.20 -7.23 -1.91
C GLY A 447 -24.73 -7.46 -1.51
N THR A 448 -24.39 -8.72 -1.29
CA THR A 448 -23.04 -9.19 -1.00
C THR A 448 -22.26 -9.40 -2.30
N LEU A 449 -21.04 -8.87 -2.36
CA LEU A 449 -20.07 -9.16 -3.41
C LEU A 449 -19.58 -10.61 -3.29
N ILE A 450 -19.85 -11.44 -4.31
CA ILE A 450 -19.36 -12.82 -4.37
C ILE A 450 -18.09 -12.88 -5.20
N VAL A 451 -17.04 -13.45 -4.61
CA VAL A 451 -15.73 -13.67 -5.25
C VAL A 451 -15.36 -15.12 -5.06
N THR A 452 -14.83 -15.79 -6.08
CA THR A 452 -14.19 -17.11 -5.92
C THR A 452 -12.68 -16.94 -5.98
N ALA A 453 -11.96 -17.72 -5.19
CA ALA A 453 -10.50 -17.74 -5.18
C ALA A 453 -9.99 -19.16 -5.39
N GLY A 454 -9.28 -19.35 -6.50
CA GLY A 454 -8.72 -20.63 -6.92
C GLY A 454 -9.74 -21.50 -7.66
N GLY A 455 -9.23 -22.31 -8.60
CA GLY A 455 -10.05 -23.15 -9.47
C GLY A 455 -11.01 -24.09 -8.74
N PRO A 456 -10.61 -24.75 -7.63
CA PRO A 456 -11.52 -25.63 -6.89
C PRO A 456 -12.71 -24.89 -6.25
N GLY A 457 -12.47 -23.74 -5.61
CA GLY A 457 -13.54 -22.93 -5.01
C GLY A 457 -14.52 -22.40 -6.07
N ASP A 458 -13.99 -21.98 -7.22
CA ASP A 458 -14.79 -21.54 -8.36
C ASP A 458 -15.67 -22.66 -8.94
N THR A 459 -15.07 -23.84 -9.15
CA THR A 459 -15.77 -25.02 -9.65
C THR A 459 -16.88 -25.46 -8.70
N ALA A 460 -16.61 -25.45 -7.39
CA ALA A 460 -17.59 -25.78 -6.37
C ALA A 460 -18.79 -24.81 -6.38
N LEU A 461 -18.56 -23.50 -6.55
CA LEU A 461 -19.63 -22.52 -6.65
C LEU A 461 -20.48 -22.73 -7.90
N LEU A 462 -19.84 -22.98 -9.05
CA LEU A 462 -20.52 -23.21 -10.33
C LEU A 462 -21.37 -24.48 -10.35
N GLN A 463 -21.00 -25.51 -9.59
CA GLN A 463 -21.70 -26.78 -9.52
C GLN A 463 -22.74 -26.85 -8.39
N ALA A 464 -22.70 -25.91 -7.44
CA ALA A 464 -23.63 -25.88 -6.32
C ALA A 464 -25.07 -25.59 -6.77
N ASP A 465 -26.02 -26.31 -6.20
CA ASP A 465 -27.45 -26.05 -6.35
C ASP A 465 -27.87 -24.97 -5.34
N LEU A 466 -27.59 -23.71 -5.66
CA LEU A 466 -27.92 -22.54 -4.83
C LEU A 466 -29.29 -21.97 -5.21
N ASP A 467 -30.03 -21.49 -4.22
CA ASP A 467 -31.33 -20.81 -4.34
C ASP A 467 -31.16 -19.35 -4.83
N TRP A 468 -30.23 -19.13 -5.75
CA TRP A 468 -29.93 -17.81 -6.33
C TRP A 468 -30.64 -17.62 -7.67
N PRO A 469 -31.00 -16.37 -8.04
CA PRO A 469 -31.44 -16.07 -9.39
C PRO A 469 -30.43 -16.56 -10.43
N ASN A 470 -30.92 -17.20 -11.49
CA ASN A 470 -30.06 -17.67 -12.58
C ASN A 470 -29.26 -16.50 -13.18
N GLY A 471 -27.94 -16.66 -13.29
CA GLY A 471 -27.03 -15.62 -13.78
C GLY A 471 -26.67 -14.56 -12.74
N SER A 472 -26.80 -14.86 -11.44
CA SER A 472 -26.30 -13.98 -10.37
C SER A 472 -24.81 -13.66 -10.57
N PRO A 473 -24.40 -12.39 -10.44
CA PRO A 473 -23.03 -11.98 -10.73
C PRO A 473 -22.07 -12.45 -9.62
N TYR A 474 -20.86 -12.81 -10.02
CA TYR A 474 -19.72 -13.05 -9.13
C TYR A 474 -18.41 -12.84 -9.89
N TYR A 475 -17.30 -12.73 -9.16
CA TYR A 475 -15.98 -12.48 -9.73
C TYR A 475 -15.04 -13.67 -9.53
N PRO A 476 -14.69 -14.41 -10.59
CA PRO A 476 -13.72 -15.50 -10.49
C PRO A 476 -12.28 -14.99 -10.47
N LEU A 477 -11.59 -15.19 -9.35
CA LEU A 477 -10.15 -14.93 -9.21
C LEU A 477 -9.42 -16.27 -9.23
N VAL A 478 -9.19 -16.79 -10.44
CA VAL A 478 -8.59 -18.10 -10.69
C VAL A 478 -7.28 -17.92 -11.45
N GLY A 479 -6.15 -18.19 -10.78
CA GLY A 479 -4.84 -18.25 -11.42
C GLY A 479 -4.49 -19.65 -11.92
N ASP A 480 -3.41 -19.76 -12.71
CA ASP A 480 -2.88 -21.04 -13.20
C ASP A 480 -2.32 -21.93 -12.07
N ASN A 481 -1.97 -21.31 -10.94
CA ASN A 481 -1.55 -21.94 -9.69
C ASN A 481 -1.90 -21.05 -8.48
N GLU A 482 -1.51 -21.47 -7.28
CA GLU A 482 -1.80 -20.76 -6.04
C GLU A 482 -1.11 -19.39 -5.92
N MET A 483 0.06 -19.22 -6.53
CA MET A 483 0.79 -17.94 -6.52
C MET A 483 0.10 -16.93 -7.44
N ASP A 484 -0.37 -17.38 -8.61
CA ASP A 484 -1.15 -16.55 -9.54
C ASP A 484 -2.53 -16.19 -8.95
N THR A 485 -3.16 -17.11 -8.22
CA THR A 485 -4.41 -16.83 -7.49
C THR A 485 -4.19 -15.79 -6.37
N ALA A 486 -3.08 -15.88 -5.64
CA ALA A 486 -2.71 -14.87 -4.65
C ALA A 486 -2.48 -13.48 -5.28
N ILE A 487 -1.88 -13.40 -6.47
CA ILE A 487 -1.75 -12.16 -7.23
C ILE A 487 -3.12 -11.62 -7.66
N ALA A 488 -4.02 -12.48 -8.16
CA ALA A 488 -5.37 -12.05 -8.55
C ALA A 488 -6.16 -11.48 -7.37
N LEU A 489 -6.07 -12.12 -6.19
CA LEU A 489 -6.62 -11.58 -4.94
C LEU A 489 -5.98 -10.23 -4.58
N ALA A 490 -4.66 -10.12 -4.69
CA ALA A 490 -3.94 -8.89 -4.40
C ALA A 490 -4.38 -7.73 -5.31
N SER A 491 -4.43 -7.95 -6.62
CA SER A 491 -4.85 -6.94 -7.61
C SER A 491 -6.32 -6.54 -7.48
N PHE A 492 -7.19 -7.43 -6.99
CA PHE A 492 -8.61 -7.15 -6.84
C PHE A 492 -8.93 -6.36 -5.56
N PHE A 493 -8.29 -6.73 -4.45
CA PHE A 493 -8.64 -6.20 -3.11
C PHE A 493 -7.73 -5.08 -2.60
N PHE A 494 -6.61 -4.82 -3.27
CA PHE A 494 -5.62 -3.84 -2.82
C PHE A 494 -5.22 -2.95 -3.99
N ALA A 495 -5.58 -1.67 -3.89
CA ALA A 495 -5.13 -0.66 -4.83
C ALA A 495 -3.89 0.06 -4.29
N ALA A 496 -2.82 0.06 -5.07
CA ALA A 496 -1.54 0.71 -4.77
C ALA A 496 -1.07 0.50 -3.31
N PRO A 497 -0.94 -0.76 -2.85
CA PRO A 497 -0.65 -1.03 -1.45
C PRO A 497 0.72 -0.48 -1.03
N PHE A 498 0.78 0.03 0.21
CA PHE A 498 2.03 0.50 0.82
C PHE A 498 2.94 -0.66 1.26
N ASN A 499 2.33 -1.74 1.76
CA ASN A 499 3.04 -2.90 2.29
C ASN A 499 2.61 -4.16 1.55
N VAL A 500 3.53 -5.10 1.36
CA VAL A 500 3.24 -6.45 0.87
C VAL A 500 3.99 -7.49 1.69
N ALA A 501 3.40 -8.65 1.91
CA ALA A 501 4.09 -9.77 2.53
C ALA A 501 4.26 -10.92 1.53
N LEU A 502 5.39 -11.60 1.61
CA LEU A 502 5.70 -12.79 0.84
C LEU A 502 5.90 -13.95 1.81
N SER A 503 5.27 -15.08 1.52
CA SER A 503 5.52 -16.35 2.20
C SER A 503 5.86 -17.44 1.18
N THR A 504 6.51 -18.50 1.65
CA THR A 504 6.69 -19.70 0.83
C THR A 504 5.36 -20.38 0.54
N ASN A 505 5.22 -20.94 -0.66
CA ASN A 505 4.16 -21.87 -1.00
C ASN A 505 4.42 -23.32 -0.50
N ARG A 506 5.44 -23.57 0.32
CA ARG A 506 5.76 -24.92 0.85
C ARG A 506 5.30 -25.14 2.30
N GLY A 507 4.64 -24.17 2.91
CA GLY A 507 4.16 -24.22 4.29
C GLY A 507 3.07 -23.19 4.54
N TRP A 508 2.38 -23.33 5.67
CA TRP A 508 1.16 -22.55 5.96
C TRP A 508 1.27 -21.68 7.21
N GLN A 509 2.08 -22.04 8.21
CA GLN A 509 2.09 -21.36 9.51
C GLN A 509 2.49 -19.87 9.39
N ASP A 510 3.56 -19.59 8.65
CA ASP A 510 4.10 -18.25 8.48
C ASP A 510 3.14 -17.38 7.66
N ALA A 511 2.59 -17.91 6.57
CA ALA A 511 1.55 -17.27 5.77
C ALA A 511 0.24 -17.04 6.54
N LEU A 512 -0.18 -17.98 7.38
CA LEU A 512 -1.41 -17.88 8.16
C LEU A 512 -1.32 -16.72 9.16
N THR A 513 -0.27 -16.72 9.97
CA THR A 513 -0.08 -15.69 11.02
C THR A 513 0.41 -14.36 10.43
N GLY A 514 1.16 -14.42 9.34
CA GLY A 514 1.59 -13.27 8.56
C GLY A 514 0.47 -12.63 7.73
N GLY A 515 -0.52 -13.41 7.30
CA GLY A 515 -1.74 -12.92 6.64
C GLY A 515 -2.56 -12.03 7.55
N ALA A 516 -2.74 -12.43 8.81
CA ALA A 516 -3.35 -11.58 9.85
C ALA A 516 -2.54 -10.28 10.07
N MET A 517 -1.21 -10.38 10.08
CA MET A 517 -0.34 -9.22 10.26
C MET A 517 -0.40 -8.25 9.09
N ILE A 518 -0.25 -8.72 7.85
CA ILE A 518 -0.20 -7.85 6.67
C ILE A 518 -1.58 -7.28 6.33
N GLY A 519 -2.64 -8.08 6.48
CA GLY A 519 -4.02 -7.62 6.29
C GLY A 519 -4.41 -6.51 7.28
N GLY A 520 -3.89 -6.56 8.52
CA GLY A 520 -4.07 -5.51 9.53
C GLY A 520 -3.42 -4.17 9.19
N THR A 521 -2.53 -4.13 8.19
CA THR A 521 -1.89 -2.93 7.66
C THR A 521 -2.28 -2.64 6.21
N TYR A 522 -3.41 -3.20 5.74
CA TYR A 522 -3.92 -3.06 4.37
C TYR A 522 -2.90 -3.50 3.29
N GLY A 523 -2.19 -4.60 3.52
CA GLY A 523 -1.26 -5.16 2.55
C GLY A 523 -1.65 -6.58 2.11
N PRO A 524 -1.40 -6.96 0.85
CA PRO A 524 -1.65 -8.32 0.37
C PRO A 524 -0.62 -9.32 0.89
N LEU A 525 -1.04 -10.58 0.96
CA LEU A 525 -0.15 -11.74 1.14
C LEU A 525 0.05 -12.43 -0.21
N LEU A 526 1.28 -12.43 -0.70
CA LEU A 526 1.71 -13.16 -1.89
C LEU A 526 2.44 -14.46 -1.51
N LEU A 527 2.39 -15.43 -2.42
CA LEU A 527 3.10 -16.69 -2.29
C LEU A 527 4.20 -16.77 -3.34
N THR A 528 5.36 -17.32 -2.96
CA THR A 528 6.46 -17.59 -3.89
C THR A 528 7.13 -18.93 -3.57
N ASP A 529 7.78 -19.51 -4.57
CA ASP A 529 8.70 -20.63 -4.35
C ASP A 529 9.95 -20.12 -3.58
N PRO A 530 10.51 -20.90 -2.63
CA PRO A 530 11.68 -20.50 -1.88
C PRO A 530 13.00 -20.59 -2.67
N ASP A 531 13.03 -21.27 -3.81
CA ASP A 531 14.24 -21.45 -4.61
C ASP A 531 14.54 -20.20 -5.47
N GLN A 532 13.51 -19.45 -5.87
CA GLN A 532 13.62 -18.19 -6.61
C GLN A 532 12.34 -17.34 -6.49
N LEU A 533 12.45 -16.02 -6.64
CA LEU A 533 11.29 -15.14 -6.72
C LEU A 533 10.46 -15.49 -7.96
N TYR A 534 9.20 -15.87 -7.77
CA TYR A 534 8.30 -16.22 -8.86
C TYR A 534 8.10 -15.01 -9.79
N GLY A 535 8.24 -15.22 -11.10
CA GLY A 535 8.27 -14.14 -12.10
C GLY A 535 7.04 -13.21 -12.04
N PRO A 536 5.80 -13.75 -12.03
CA PRO A 536 4.60 -12.95 -11.84
C PRO A 536 4.54 -12.17 -10.52
N VAL A 537 5.12 -12.69 -9.42
CA VAL A 537 5.24 -11.92 -8.17
C VAL A 537 6.21 -10.75 -8.35
N ALA A 538 7.37 -10.98 -8.99
CA ALA A 538 8.30 -9.89 -9.30
C ALA A 538 7.65 -8.82 -10.19
N GLN A 539 6.82 -9.24 -11.15
CA GLN A 539 6.05 -8.32 -11.99
C GLN A 539 5.04 -7.51 -11.18
N TYR A 540 4.24 -8.14 -10.31
CA TYR A 540 3.31 -7.45 -9.41
C TYR A 540 4.02 -6.42 -8.54
N LEU A 541 5.16 -6.80 -7.93
CA LEU A 541 5.97 -5.89 -7.12
C LEU A 541 6.52 -4.71 -7.94
N SER A 542 6.99 -4.99 -9.16
CA SER A 542 7.47 -3.97 -10.09
C SER A 542 6.36 -3.03 -10.57
N GLU A 543 5.15 -3.53 -10.78
CA GLU A 543 3.98 -2.72 -11.13
C GLU A 543 3.54 -1.85 -9.94
N GLY A 544 3.60 -2.37 -8.71
CA GLY A 544 3.34 -1.59 -7.50
C GLY A 544 4.52 -0.76 -6.98
N SER A 545 5.70 -0.80 -7.61
CA SER A 545 6.93 -0.20 -7.06
C SER A 545 6.85 1.29 -6.72
N GLY A 546 5.96 2.05 -7.37
CA GLY A 546 5.77 3.45 -7.01
C GLY A 546 5.10 3.66 -5.63
N SER A 547 4.35 2.67 -5.13
CA SER A 547 3.59 2.72 -3.88
C SER A 547 4.06 1.72 -2.82
N ILE A 548 4.66 0.59 -3.23
CA ILE A 548 5.13 -0.46 -2.32
C ILE A 548 6.45 -0.02 -1.69
N HIS A 549 6.37 0.50 -0.47
CA HIS A 549 7.53 0.95 0.29
C HIS A 549 8.08 -0.12 1.25
N GLU A 550 7.32 -1.19 1.51
CA GLU A 550 7.77 -2.29 2.36
C GLU A 550 7.36 -3.67 1.81
N ALA A 551 8.35 -4.51 1.55
CA ALA A 551 8.16 -5.93 1.27
C ALA A 551 8.64 -6.79 2.45
N VAL A 552 7.75 -7.63 2.98
CA VAL A 552 7.98 -8.41 4.20
C VAL A 552 8.12 -9.90 3.88
N MET A 553 9.30 -10.45 4.11
CA MET A 553 9.55 -11.89 4.05
C MET A 553 9.06 -12.55 5.34
N LEU A 554 8.06 -13.43 5.23
CA LEU A 554 7.52 -14.20 6.35
C LEU A 554 8.27 -15.52 6.51
N GLY A 555 8.75 -15.77 7.73
CA GLY A 555 9.46 -16.99 8.09
C GLY A 555 10.98 -16.91 7.98
N GLY A 556 11.63 -17.94 8.53
CA GLY A 556 13.09 -18.04 8.59
C GLY A 556 13.74 -18.33 7.23
N TYR A 557 15.06 -18.49 7.23
CA TYR A 557 15.87 -18.73 6.02
C TYR A 557 15.54 -20.04 5.28
N LEU A 558 14.87 -21.00 5.94
CA LEU A 558 14.38 -22.23 5.31
C LEU A 558 13.04 -22.02 4.60
N ALA A 559 12.24 -21.07 5.06
CA ALA A 559 10.99 -20.69 4.40
C ALA A 559 11.28 -19.76 3.22
N LEU A 560 12.08 -18.72 3.41
CA LEU A 560 12.52 -17.82 2.35
C LEU A 560 14.02 -17.53 2.50
N PRO A 561 14.91 -18.09 1.68
CA PRO A 561 16.35 -17.87 1.75
C PRO A 561 16.76 -16.40 1.55
N ASP A 562 17.90 -16.00 2.12
CA ASP A 562 18.43 -14.63 1.98
C ASP A 562 18.76 -14.23 0.53
N ALA A 563 18.91 -15.22 -0.36
CA ALA A 563 19.10 -14.99 -1.79
C ALA A 563 17.90 -14.28 -2.45
N LEU A 564 16.73 -14.27 -1.81
CA LEU A 564 15.54 -13.56 -2.29
C LEU A 564 15.51 -12.08 -1.91
N ILE A 565 16.35 -11.62 -0.97
CA ILE A 565 16.32 -10.24 -0.48
C ILE A 565 16.55 -9.23 -1.63
N ALA A 566 17.59 -9.45 -2.45
CA ALA A 566 17.89 -8.56 -3.56
C ALA A 566 16.84 -8.61 -4.68
N PRO A 567 16.41 -9.77 -5.19
CA PRO A 567 15.30 -9.84 -6.14
C PRO A 567 14.02 -9.14 -5.66
N ILE A 568 13.66 -9.26 -4.38
CA ILE A 568 12.47 -8.60 -3.82
C ILE A 568 12.69 -7.07 -3.76
N GLY A 569 13.82 -6.63 -3.20
CA GLY A 569 14.14 -5.20 -3.06
C GLY A 569 14.25 -4.49 -4.41
N ASP A 570 14.95 -5.09 -5.37
CA ASP A 570 15.13 -4.55 -6.71
C ASP A 570 13.81 -4.55 -7.52
N SER A 571 12.82 -5.35 -7.12
CA SER A 571 11.48 -5.32 -7.73
C SER A 571 10.67 -4.12 -7.25
N ILE A 572 10.80 -3.71 -5.98
CA ILE A 572 9.98 -2.62 -5.42
C ILE A 572 10.63 -1.24 -5.54
N CYS A 573 11.95 -1.13 -5.76
CA CYS A 573 12.62 0.18 -5.78
C CYS A 573 13.70 0.27 -6.88
N VAL A 574 14.50 1.34 -6.90
CA VAL A 574 15.73 1.39 -7.70
C VAL A 574 16.74 0.38 -7.14
N ALA A 575 17.44 -0.38 -7.98
CA ALA A 575 18.28 -1.48 -7.51
C ALA A 575 19.26 -1.07 -6.38
N GLY A 576 19.20 -1.77 -5.25
CA GLY A 576 19.99 -1.48 -4.04
C GLY A 576 19.55 -0.25 -3.21
N HIS A 577 18.47 0.44 -3.57
CA HIS A 577 17.92 1.59 -2.83
C HIS A 577 16.90 1.19 -1.75
N TYR A 578 17.13 0.07 -1.07
CA TYR A 578 16.30 -0.38 0.04
C TYR A 578 17.14 -0.72 1.27
N ASP A 579 16.54 -0.59 2.45
CA ASP A 579 17.10 -1.07 3.71
C ASP A 579 16.62 -2.49 4.02
N TYR A 580 17.50 -3.31 4.61
CA TYR A 580 17.14 -4.65 5.07
C TYR A 580 17.06 -4.70 6.60
N ASN A 581 15.86 -4.89 7.16
CA ASN A 581 15.66 -4.96 8.62
C ASN A 581 15.03 -6.29 9.05
N PRO A 582 15.82 -7.24 9.61
CA PRO A 582 15.29 -8.48 10.15
C PRO A 582 14.68 -8.27 11.55
N HIS A 583 13.43 -8.70 11.72
CA HIS A 583 12.69 -8.75 12.96
C HIS A 583 12.52 -10.20 13.42
N ASP A 584 13.27 -10.59 14.46
CA ASP A 584 13.20 -11.90 15.11
C ASP A 584 12.44 -11.77 16.45
N ALA A 585 11.55 -12.71 16.76
CA ALA A 585 10.86 -12.85 18.04
C ALA A 585 11.80 -12.77 19.27
N ALA A 586 13.06 -13.21 19.14
CA ALA A 586 14.06 -13.15 20.21
C ALA A 586 14.68 -11.74 20.42
N ALA A 587 14.54 -10.83 19.45
CA ALA A 587 15.11 -9.48 19.49
C ALA A 587 14.27 -8.49 20.30
N ALA A 588 12.94 -8.70 20.40
CA ALA A 588 12.03 -7.82 21.16
C ALA A 588 12.40 -7.74 22.67
N GLY A 589 13.03 -8.78 23.22
CA GLY A 589 13.58 -8.77 24.59
C GLY A 589 14.88 -7.97 24.78
N ARG A 590 15.52 -7.49 23.70
CA ARG A 590 16.75 -6.68 23.72
C ARG A 590 16.51 -5.22 23.33
N SER A 591 15.45 -4.94 22.58
CA SER A 591 15.09 -3.58 22.13
C SER A 591 14.55 -2.68 23.25
N ALA A 592 13.93 -3.26 24.29
CA ALA A 592 13.46 -2.52 25.48
C ALA A 592 14.59 -1.91 26.34
N LYS A 593 15.87 -2.18 26.04
CA LYS A 593 17.03 -1.58 26.74
C LYS A 593 17.65 -0.38 26.02
N ARG A 594 17.08 0.11 24.91
CA ARG A 594 17.64 1.27 24.19
C ARG A 594 16.74 2.52 24.12
N SER A 595 15.51 2.50 24.63
CA SER A 595 14.73 3.73 24.83
C SER A 595 14.64 4.05 26.32
N LEU A 596 15.46 5.00 26.81
CA LEU A 596 15.22 5.83 28.01
C LEU A 596 16.46 6.69 28.31
N ALA A 597 16.79 7.61 27.40
CA ALA A 597 17.65 8.75 27.73
C ALA A 597 17.43 9.95 26.78
N ALA A 598 16.19 10.44 26.69
CA ALA A 598 15.94 11.85 26.32
C ALA A 598 14.56 12.28 26.82
N LYS A 599 14.55 12.83 28.03
CA LYS A 599 13.40 13.47 28.66
C LYS A 599 13.06 14.75 27.89
N ARG A 600 11.82 14.94 27.43
CA ARG A 600 11.29 16.29 27.16
C ARG A 600 9.91 16.47 27.78
N THR A 601 9.87 17.50 28.61
CA THR A 601 8.75 18.08 29.33
C THR A 601 7.67 18.60 28.38
N THR A 602 6.43 18.32 28.74
CA THR A 602 5.19 18.69 28.06
C THR A 602 4.85 20.17 28.23
N THR A 603 4.36 20.79 27.15
CA THR A 603 3.40 21.89 27.19
C THR A 603 2.38 21.68 26.07
N SER A 604 1.12 21.50 26.48
CA SER A 604 -0.07 21.24 25.67
C SER A 604 -0.63 22.50 25.01
N VAL A 605 -1.19 22.37 23.80
CA VAL A 605 -2.20 23.28 23.22
C VAL A 605 -3.29 22.44 22.51
N PRO A 606 -4.59 22.83 22.54
CA PRO A 606 -5.73 21.92 22.49
C PRO A 606 -6.50 21.90 21.16
N GLY A 607 -7.12 20.74 20.88
CA GLY A 607 -8.45 20.60 20.27
C GLY A 607 -8.56 20.68 18.75
N VAL A 608 -8.56 19.52 18.07
CA VAL A 608 -9.13 19.35 16.72
C VAL A 608 -10.02 18.10 16.72
N ASN A 609 -11.33 18.31 16.57
CA ASN A 609 -12.28 17.25 16.28
C ASN A 609 -12.06 16.78 14.83
N LYS A 610 -11.63 15.54 14.63
CA LYS A 610 -11.55 14.93 13.29
C LYS A 610 -12.84 14.16 12.99
N ALA A 611 -13.49 14.54 11.89
CA ALA A 611 -14.60 13.83 11.30
C ALA A 611 -14.10 12.57 10.57
N THR A 612 -14.83 11.48 10.74
CA THR A 612 -14.70 10.20 10.03
C THR A 612 -14.96 10.36 8.52
N PRO A 613 -14.12 9.79 7.63
CA PRO A 613 -14.46 9.64 6.22
C PRO A 613 -15.65 8.71 6.07
N LYS A 614 -16.66 9.14 5.31
CA LYS A 614 -17.78 8.28 4.91
C LYS A 614 -17.34 7.46 3.71
N LEU A 615 -17.36 6.14 3.86
CA LEU A 615 -17.52 5.22 2.74
C LEU A 615 -18.83 5.58 2.04
N TYR A 616 -18.73 6.07 0.80
CA TYR A 616 -19.90 6.26 -0.05
C TYR A 616 -20.11 5.00 -0.89
N LYS A 617 -21.39 4.62 -0.94
CA LYS A 617 -21.97 3.41 -1.53
C LYS A 617 -21.45 3.02 -2.90
#